data_AF-T1DS34-F1
#
_entry.id   AF-T1DS34-F1
#
_cell.length_a   1.000
_cell.length_b   1.000
_cell.length_c   1.000
_cell.angle_alpha   90.00
_cell.angle_beta   90.00
_cell.angle_gamma   90.00
#
_symmetry.space_group_name_H-M   'P 1'
#
loop_
_entity.id
_entity.type
_entity.pdbx_description
1 polymer ?
#
loop_
_entity_poly.entity_id
_entity_poly.type
_entity_poly.pdbx_seq_one_letter_code
_entity_poly.pdbx_strand_id
1 'polypeptide(L)'
;LLTLVSESLSVTHTAKSPPVIDCVLEMFIPYSIISEEQRKHFLTKVISLILNHLLSSNVLQTLSANNLASLNNSHSVAANVFYVTARIVDKLWQRMLYFDGREILDFCIHLILKVKQSHSSTVSSRGVSSGHMCNIGNTGSLESLYRSLNRCILYLLAYPPRHNDSSSLVEVLQLIMTNRLLVFGAGNHDPDFIGCLTYCLLQLNGQSNASDKKCIVLTSAPADASRRTTTWHVDTLFTQENEPNIKTNPTDLSTVSSMSSKLDIVSFRVWEELYICKKPVIEEIFKVTLAQPARNSRAPDMKQTEAQICDVALKHWMAFLEGERRSIYKAPWEGNKNI
;
A
#
# COMPACT_ATOMS: atom_id res chain seq x y z
N LEU A 1 -5.60 26.92 -5.92
CA LEU A 1 -5.93 25.49 -5.68
C LEU A 1 -5.47 25.00 -4.32
N LEU A 2 -4.17 25.06 -4.00
CA LEU A 2 -3.67 24.63 -2.67
C LEU A 2 -4.39 25.33 -1.50
N THR A 3 -4.53 26.66 -1.57
CA THR A 3 -5.27 27.44 -0.57
C THR A 3 -6.70 26.95 -0.40
N LEU A 4 -7.41 26.73 -1.51
CA LEU A 4 -8.79 26.23 -1.51
C LEU A 4 -8.89 24.85 -0.85
N VAL A 5 -7.96 23.94 -1.15
CA VAL A 5 -7.89 22.61 -0.50
C VAL A 5 -7.62 22.78 0.99
N SER A 6 -6.65 23.59 1.38
CA SER A 6 -6.29 23.84 2.78
C SER A 6 -7.45 24.40 3.60
N GLU A 7 -8.14 25.41 3.09
CA GLU A 7 -9.33 26.00 3.72
C GLU A 7 -10.46 24.98 3.85
N SER A 8 -10.64 24.12 2.85
CA SER A 8 -11.69 23.09 2.87
C SER A 8 -11.47 22.00 3.92
N LEU A 9 -10.23 21.80 4.41
CA LEU A 9 -9.95 20.79 5.44
C LEU A 9 -10.69 21.05 6.74
N SER A 10 -11.01 22.31 7.06
CA SER A 10 -11.72 22.69 8.29
C SER A 10 -13.25 22.61 8.15
N VAL A 11 -13.76 22.27 6.97
CA VAL A 11 -15.20 22.27 6.69
C VAL A 11 -15.77 20.87 6.87
N THR A 12 -16.91 20.76 7.54
CA THR A 12 -17.69 19.52 7.56
C THR A 12 -18.36 19.30 6.21
N HIS A 13 -18.02 18.22 5.52
CA HIS A 13 -18.63 17.89 4.24
C HIS A 13 -19.98 17.20 4.43
N THR A 14 -20.97 17.59 3.63
CA THR A 14 -22.27 16.91 3.55
C THR A 14 -22.36 16.13 2.24
N ALA A 15 -23.05 14.99 2.22
CA ALA A 15 -23.21 14.15 1.03
C ALA A 15 -23.97 14.81 -0.15
N LYS A 16 -24.25 16.12 -0.08
CA LYS A 16 -24.96 16.90 -1.10
C LYS A 16 -24.03 17.42 -2.21
N SER A 17 -22.72 17.47 -1.98
CA SER A 17 -21.75 17.98 -2.95
C SER A 17 -20.40 17.27 -2.82
N PRO A 18 -19.64 17.11 -3.93
CA PRO A 18 -18.31 16.54 -3.87
C PRO A 18 -17.38 17.41 -2.99
N PRO A 19 -16.55 16.79 -2.14
CA PRO A 19 -15.44 17.48 -1.46
C PRO A 19 -14.55 18.21 -2.46
N VAL A 20 -13.95 19.34 -2.03
CA VAL A 20 -13.06 20.15 -2.87
C VAL A 20 -11.93 19.32 -3.47
N ILE A 21 -11.35 18.40 -2.68
CA ILE A 21 -10.28 17.53 -3.15
C ILE A 21 -10.72 16.67 -4.35
N ASP A 22 -11.96 16.19 -4.37
CA ASP A 22 -12.46 15.39 -5.48
C ASP A 22 -12.65 16.24 -6.73
N CYS A 23 -13.15 17.47 -6.60
CA CYS A 23 -13.21 18.40 -7.73
C CYS A 23 -11.81 18.71 -8.31
N VAL A 24 -10.80 18.82 -7.46
CA VAL A 24 -9.41 19.08 -7.89
C VAL A 24 -8.79 17.85 -8.55
N LEU A 25 -9.00 16.66 -8.00
CA LEU A 25 -8.40 15.41 -8.48
C LEU A 25 -9.15 14.79 -9.66
N GLU A 26 -10.45 15.02 -9.75
CA GLU A 26 -11.31 14.63 -10.88
C GLU A 26 -11.58 15.81 -11.81
N MET A 27 -10.73 16.85 -11.81
CA MET A 27 -10.84 17.98 -12.71
C MET A 27 -10.76 17.50 -14.17
N PHE A 28 -11.92 17.12 -14.69
CA PHE A 28 -12.18 16.77 -16.05
C PHE A 28 -12.80 18.01 -16.65
N ILE A 29 -12.08 18.67 -17.55
CA ILE A 29 -12.62 19.80 -18.28
C ILE A 29 -13.26 19.20 -19.53
N PRO A 30 -14.61 19.07 -19.59
CA PRO A 30 -15.27 18.54 -20.77
C PRO A 30 -14.91 19.44 -21.96
N TYR A 31 -14.66 18.83 -23.12
CA TYR A 31 -14.22 19.51 -24.35
C TYR A 31 -12.80 20.09 -24.35
N SER A 32 -12.00 19.85 -23.31
CA SER A 32 -10.58 20.23 -23.33
C SER A 32 -9.73 19.22 -24.10
N ILE A 33 -8.78 19.72 -24.89
CA ILE A 33 -7.76 18.93 -25.62
C ILE A 33 -6.60 18.57 -24.65
N ILE A 34 -6.91 18.26 -23.39
CA ILE A 34 -5.88 17.95 -22.40
C ILE A 34 -5.47 16.50 -22.57
N SER A 35 -4.19 16.26 -22.91
CA SER A 35 -3.66 14.91 -22.98
C SER A 35 -3.59 14.27 -21.59
N GLU A 36 -3.64 12.94 -21.53
CA GLU A 36 -3.47 12.19 -20.28
C GLU A 36 -2.15 12.56 -19.57
N GLU A 37 -1.09 12.81 -20.35
CA GLU A 37 0.21 13.25 -19.87
C GLU A 37 0.15 14.62 -19.18
N GLN A 38 -0.54 15.60 -19.78
CA GLN A 38 -0.75 16.91 -19.19
C GLN A 38 -1.55 16.81 -17.88
N ARG A 39 -2.58 15.94 -17.86
CA ARG A 39 -3.35 15.65 -16.64
C ARG A 39 -2.47 15.05 -15.55
N LYS A 40 -1.62 14.08 -15.91
CA LYS A 40 -0.67 13.43 -15.01
C LYS A 40 0.34 14.41 -14.42
N HIS A 41 0.87 15.33 -15.23
CA HIS A 41 1.79 16.38 -14.79
C HIS A 41 1.13 17.35 -13.82
N PHE A 42 -0.09 17.79 -14.14
CA PHE A 42 -0.89 18.64 -13.27
C PHE A 42 -1.16 17.98 -11.91
N LEU A 43 -1.68 16.75 -11.92
CA LEU A 43 -1.99 16.00 -10.70
C LEU A 43 -0.75 15.78 -9.83
N THR A 44 0.38 15.40 -10.44
CA THR A 44 1.64 15.22 -9.73
C THR A 44 2.07 16.52 -9.01
N LYS A 45 2.02 17.66 -9.71
CA LYS A 45 2.38 18.96 -9.11
C LYS A 45 1.44 19.38 -7.99
N VAL A 46 0.12 19.25 -8.20
CA VAL A 46 -0.87 19.65 -7.19
C VAL A 46 -0.78 18.76 -5.94
N ILE A 47 -0.63 17.45 -6.11
CA ILE A 47 -0.47 16.53 -4.99
C ILE A 47 0.86 16.78 -4.26
N SER A 48 1.95 17.10 -4.96
CA SER A 48 3.23 17.47 -4.32
C SER A 48 3.06 18.68 -3.40
N LEU A 49 2.35 19.70 -3.88
CA LEU A 49 2.03 20.88 -3.07
C LEU A 49 1.15 20.54 -1.87
N ILE A 50 0.15 19.67 -2.03
CA ILE A 50 -0.72 19.22 -0.94
C ILE A 50 0.06 18.42 0.11
N LEU A 51 0.87 17.43 -0.30
CA LEU A 51 1.68 16.62 0.61
C LEU A 51 2.65 17.49 1.41
N ASN A 52 3.37 18.39 0.74
CA ASN A 52 4.28 19.33 1.39
C ASN A 52 3.55 20.25 2.37
N HIS A 53 2.37 20.76 1.99
CA HIS A 53 1.55 21.58 2.89
C HIS A 53 1.09 20.79 4.11
N LEU A 54 0.59 19.56 3.93
CA LEU A 54 0.13 18.73 5.06
C LEU A 54 1.28 18.35 6.01
N LEU A 55 2.50 18.14 5.48
CA LEU A 55 3.67 17.83 6.31
C LEU A 55 4.25 19.04 7.06
N SER A 56 4.25 20.22 6.41
CA SER A 56 4.84 21.46 6.93
C SER A 56 3.89 22.32 7.75
N SER A 57 2.59 22.25 7.46
CA SER A 57 1.59 23.11 8.08
C SER A 57 1.27 22.68 9.52
N ASN A 58 0.97 23.69 10.35
CA ASN A 58 0.37 23.49 11.67
C ASN A 58 -1.01 22.82 11.60
N VAL A 59 -1.55 22.51 10.42
CA VAL A 59 -2.75 21.66 10.25
C VAL A 59 -2.64 20.39 11.10
N LEU A 60 -1.47 19.74 11.14
CA LEU A 60 -1.27 18.58 12.02
C LEU A 60 -1.09 18.94 13.50
N GLN A 61 -0.73 20.18 13.84
CA GLN A 61 -0.75 20.68 15.22
C GLN A 61 -2.18 21.02 15.69
N THR A 62 -3.08 21.44 14.79
CA THR A 62 -4.50 21.65 15.10
C THR A 62 -5.22 20.34 15.45
N LEU A 63 -4.70 19.20 15.00
CA LEU A 63 -5.13 17.86 15.45
C LEU A 63 -4.80 17.60 16.93
N SER A 64 -3.84 18.35 17.50
CA SER A 64 -3.36 18.20 18.88
C SER A 64 -3.82 19.32 19.82
N ALA A 65 -4.63 20.27 19.35
CA ALA A 65 -5.05 21.44 20.13
C ALA A 65 -6.27 21.13 21.02
N ASN A 66 -6.06 21.14 22.35
CA ASN A 66 -7.03 20.76 23.38
C ASN A 66 -8.08 21.84 23.73
N ASN A 67 -8.57 22.62 22.76
CA ASN A 67 -9.63 23.61 23.02
C ASN A 67 -11.02 23.02 22.71
N LEU A 68 -11.96 23.08 23.67
CA LEU A 68 -13.30 22.47 23.54
C LEU A 68 -14.10 23.00 22.33
N ALA A 69 -13.96 24.29 21.98
CA ALA A 69 -14.55 24.89 20.79
C ALA A 69 -13.81 24.55 19.48
N SER A 70 -12.53 24.16 19.57
CA SER A 70 -11.69 23.70 18.46
C SER A 70 -11.87 22.21 18.18
N LEU A 71 -12.38 21.43 19.14
CA LEU A 71 -12.39 19.97 19.07
C LEU A 71 -13.20 19.46 17.87
N ASN A 72 -14.41 20.00 17.68
CA ASN A 72 -15.27 19.63 16.54
C ASN A 72 -14.61 19.95 15.19
N ASN A 73 -13.87 21.06 15.10
CA ASN A 73 -13.12 21.44 13.91
C ASN A 73 -11.89 20.54 13.71
N SER A 74 -11.17 20.19 14.79
CA SER A 74 -10.01 19.29 14.74
C SER A 74 -10.38 17.87 14.30
N HIS A 75 -11.56 17.36 14.68
CA HIS A 75 -12.07 16.07 14.19
C HIS A 75 -12.39 16.08 12.69
N SER A 76 -13.04 17.14 12.19
CA SER A 76 -13.30 17.28 10.75
C SER A 76 -12.00 17.43 9.96
N VAL A 77 -11.02 18.17 10.49
CA VAL A 77 -9.69 18.29 9.86
C VAL A 77 -8.99 16.95 9.77
N ALA A 78 -8.99 16.14 10.84
CA ALA A 78 -8.41 14.80 10.83
C ALA A 78 -9.04 13.91 9.75
N ALA A 79 -10.36 13.81 9.76
CA ALA A 79 -11.13 13.00 8.82
C ALA A 79 -10.89 13.46 7.36
N ASN A 80 -10.87 14.76 7.12
CA ASN A 80 -10.62 15.33 5.80
C ASN A 80 -9.19 15.08 5.32
N VAL A 81 -8.17 15.18 6.19
CA VAL A 81 -6.78 14.85 5.86
C VAL A 81 -6.64 13.36 5.52
N PHE A 82 -7.32 12.48 6.25
CA PHE A 82 -7.28 11.04 5.98
C PHE A 82 -7.99 10.70 4.68
N TYR A 83 -9.11 11.37 4.41
CA TYR A 83 -9.79 11.28 3.12
C TYR A 83 -8.90 11.76 1.96
N VAL A 84 -8.28 12.93 2.08
CA VAL A 84 -7.30 13.43 1.08
C VAL A 84 -6.18 12.41 0.85
N THR A 85 -5.68 11.79 1.91
CA THR A 85 -4.66 10.73 1.81
C THR A 85 -5.19 9.55 1.00
N ALA A 86 -6.38 9.04 1.29
CA ALA A 86 -6.99 7.95 0.53
C ALA A 86 -7.14 8.30 -0.95
N ARG A 87 -7.57 9.54 -1.27
CA ARG A 87 -7.74 10.02 -2.65
C ARG A 87 -6.41 10.16 -3.40
N ILE A 88 -5.33 10.51 -2.72
CA ILE A 88 -3.98 10.51 -3.30
C ILE A 88 -3.56 9.08 -3.64
N VAL A 89 -3.82 8.11 -2.76
CA VAL A 89 -3.55 6.68 -3.01
C VAL A 89 -4.40 6.14 -4.17
N ASP A 90 -5.64 6.61 -4.33
CA ASP A 90 -6.45 6.26 -5.51
C ASP A 90 -5.79 6.72 -6.82
N LYS A 91 -5.23 7.95 -6.85
CA LYS A 91 -4.49 8.44 -8.02
C LYS A 91 -3.20 7.68 -8.28
N LEU A 92 -2.57 7.15 -7.24
CA LEU A 92 -1.42 6.25 -7.35
C LEU A 92 -1.81 4.95 -8.06
N TRP A 93 -2.87 4.27 -7.60
CA TRP A 93 -3.38 3.03 -8.22
C TRP A 93 -3.91 3.24 -9.64
N GLN A 94 -4.48 4.42 -9.94
CA GLN A 94 -4.86 4.82 -11.29
C GLN A 94 -3.66 5.11 -12.22
N ARG A 95 -2.42 5.06 -11.72
CA ARG A 95 -1.18 5.35 -12.46
C ARG A 95 -1.13 6.79 -13.03
N MET A 96 -1.89 7.69 -12.42
CA MET A 96 -2.05 9.10 -12.81
C MET A 96 -1.01 10.03 -12.18
N LEU A 97 0.10 9.49 -11.66
CA LEU A 97 1.14 10.23 -10.95
C LEU A 97 2.55 9.86 -11.44
N TYR A 98 3.47 10.83 -11.42
CA TYR A 98 4.91 10.62 -11.64
C TYR A 98 5.71 10.45 -10.34
N PHE A 99 5.03 10.35 -9.19
CA PHE A 99 5.69 10.10 -7.91
C PHE A 99 6.40 8.76 -7.87
N ASP A 100 7.52 8.72 -7.14
CA ASP A 100 7.97 7.46 -6.55
C ASP A 100 6.97 7.09 -5.45
N GLY A 101 6.31 5.92 -5.57
CA GLY A 101 5.30 5.50 -4.59
C GLY A 101 5.83 5.42 -3.15
N ARG A 102 7.17 5.34 -2.98
CA ARG A 102 7.83 5.40 -1.67
C ARG A 102 7.65 6.74 -0.97
N GLU A 103 7.56 7.85 -1.72
CA GLU A 103 7.28 9.18 -1.15
C GLU A 103 5.88 9.23 -0.52
N ILE A 104 4.89 8.60 -1.15
CA ILE A 104 3.51 8.53 -0.63
C ILE A 104 3.45 7.58 0.57
N LEU A 105 4.19 6.47 0.54
CA LEU A 105 4.32 5.56 1.68
C LEU A 105 4.96 6.26 2.89
N ASP A 106 6.06 6.98 2.66
CA ASP A 106 6.74 7.76 3.69
C ASP A 106 5.82 8.84 4.29
N PHE A 107 5.05 9.54 3.46
CA PHE A 107 4.01 10.46 3.91
C PHE A 107 2.98 9.78 4.83
N CYS A 108 2.46 8.60 4.44
CA CYS A 108 1.50 7.85 5.26
C CYS A 108 2.09 7.46 6.62
N ILE A 109 3.35 7.00 6.65
CA ILE A 109 4.07 6.65 7.87
C ILE A 109 4.19 7.87 8.79
N HIS A 110 4.67 9.00 8.27
CA HIS A 110 4.82 10.24 9.03
C HIS A 110 3.49 10.72 9.60
N LEU A 111 2.41 10.65 8.81
CA LEU A 111 1.09 11.05 9.24
C LEU A 111 0.55 10.17 10.38
N ILE A 112 0.66 8.84 10.26
CA ILE A 112 0.26 7.89 11.31
C ILE A 112 1.06 8.13 12.60
N LEU A 113 2.38 8.32 12.50
CA LEU A 113 3.23 8.58 13.67
C LEU A 113 2.85 9.87 14.38
N LYS A 114 2.59 10.96 13.64
CA LYS A 114 2.14 12.23 14.21
C LYS A 114 0.80 12.12 14.92
N VAL A 115 -0.18 11.44 14.31
CA VAL A 115 -1.50 11.20 14.93
C VAL A 115 -1.35 10.40 16.22
N LYS A 116 -0.54 9.33 16.21
CA LYS A 116 -0.29 8.51 17.42
C LYS A 116 0.42 9.27 18.54
N GLN A 117 1.35 10.17 18.22
CA GLN A 117 2.04 11.00 19.21
C GLN A 117 1.09 11.98 19.92
N SER A 118 0.16 12.58 19.16
CA SER A 118 -0.85 13.48 19.72
C SER A 118 -1.78 12.77 20.73
N HIS A 119 -2.09 11.49 20.51
CA HIS A 119 -2.88 10.71 21.47
C HIS A 119 -2.12 10.37 22.76
N SER A 120 -0.83 10.03 22.66
CA SER A 120 -0.01 9.64 23.81
C SER A 120 0.22 10.77 24.82
N SER A 121 0.37 12.01 24.34
CA SER A 121 0.59 13.19 25.18
C SER A 121 -0.62 13.61 26.01
N THR A 122 -1.83 13.11 25.72
CA THR A 122 -3.04 13.38 26.50
C THR A 122 -3.20 12.47 27.72
N VAL A 123 -2.54 11.30 27.75
CA VAL A 123 -2.68 10.32 28.84
C VAL A 123 -1.73 10.59 30.01
N SER A 124 -0.61 11.29 29.76
CA SER A 124 0.43 11.52 30.78
C SER A 124 0.13 12.65 31.78
N SER A 125 -0.98 13.38 31.64
CA SER A 125 -1.20 14.63 32.40
C SER A 125 -2.37 14.65 33.39
N ARG A 126 -3.14 13.57 33.57
CA ARG A 126 -4.22 13.57 34.58
C ARG A 126 -4.40 12.21 35.25
N GLY A 127 -3.92 12.11 36.48
CA GLY A 127 -4.48 11.18 37.46
C GLY A 127 -5.92 11.56 37.80
N VAL A 128 -6.69 10.53 38.14
CA VAL A 128 -8.00 10.53 38.81
C VAL A 128 -9.25 10.79 37.95
N SER A 129 -10.15 9.79 38.05
CA SER A 129 -11.62 9.81 37.94
C SER A 129 -12.31 9.90 36.56
N SER A 130 -12.89 8.75 36.19
CA SER A 130 -14.32 8.56 35.90
C SER A 130 -14.97 9.31 34.74
N GLY A 131 -15.23 8.56 33.65
CA GLY A 131 -16.42 8.68 32.79
C GLY A 131 -16.51 9.92 31.91
N HIS A 132 -16.46 9.72 30.59
CA HIS A 132 -16.38 10.71 29.51
C HIS A 132 -14.96 11.10 29.12
N MET A 133 -14.17 10.08 28.76
CA MET A 133 -13.03 10.30 27.87
C MET A 133 -13.54 10.88 26.55
N CYS A 134 -12.86 11.91 26.07
CA CYS A 134 -13.01 12.43 24.72
C CYS A 134 -12.94 11.28 23.70
N ASN A 135 -14.05 10.99 23.04
CA ASN A 135 -14.14 10.07 21.91
C ASN A 135 -13.47 10.68 20.65
N ILE A 136 -12.19 11.06 20.75
CA ILE A 136 -11.29 11.09 19.58
C ILE A 136 -10.83 9.66 19.23
N GLY A 137 -11.34 8.66 19.94
CA GLY A 137 -11.32 7.26 19.53
C GLY A 137 -12.42 6.90 18.53
N ASN A 138 -12.53 7.60 17.39
CA ASN A 138 -13.15 6.93 16.25
C ASN A 138 -12.06 6.04 15.63
N THR A 139 -12.02 4.79 16.07
CA THR A 139 -11.14 3.73 15.53
C THR A 139 -11.22 3.65 14.00
N GLY A 140 -12.38 3.98 13.42
CA GLY A 140 -12.57 4.09 11.96
C GLY A 140 -11.76 5.20 11.28
N SER A 141 -11.32 6.22 12.01
CA SER A 141 -10.54 7.34 11.44
C SER A 141 -9.09 6.90 11.19
N LEU A 142 -8.39 6.36 12.18
CA LEU A 142 -7.02 5.87 11.99
C LEU A 142 -6.95 4.61 11.10
N GLU A 143 -8.00 3.79 11.09
CA GLU A 143 -8.13 2.66 10.17
C GLU A 143 -8.02 3.10 8.70
N SER A 144 -8.60 4.25 8.33
CA SER A 144 -8.52 4.76 6.96
C SER A 144 -7.08 5.13 6.53
N LEU A 145 -6.24 5.58 7.45
CA LEU A 145 -4.81 5.80 7.21
C LEU A 145 -4.04 4.49 7.09
N TYR A 146 -4.32 3.51 7.95
CA TYR A 146 -3.73 2.17 7.81
C TYR A 146 -4.13 1.52 6.49
N ARG A 147 -5.38 1.69 6.05
CA ARG A 147 -5.83 1.24 4.73
C ARG A 147 -5.06 1.91 3.60
N SER A 148 -4.82 3.22 3.69
CA SER A 148 -4.00 3.96 2.71
C SER A 148 -2.55 3.46 2.70
N LEU A 149 -1.95 3.25 3.87
CA LEU A 149 -0.61 2.67 4.05
C LEU A 149 -0.52 1.28 3.38
N ASN A 150 -1.48 0.40 3.68
CA ASN A 150 -1.57 -0.95 3.16
C ASN A 150 -1.64 -0.97 1.62
N ARG A 151 -2.53 -0.14 1.06
CA ARG A 151 -2.68 0.02 -0.38
C ARG A 151 -1.42 0.55 -1.05
N CYS A 152 -0.69 1.48 -0.44
CA CYS A 152 0.62 1.95 -0.94
C CYS A 152 1.67 0.84 -0.96
N ILE A 153 1.74 0.01 0.09
CA ILE A 153 2.66 -1.13 0.14
C ILE A 153 2.35 -2.12 -0.98
N LEU A 154 1.09 -2.51 -1.14
CA LEU A 154 0.67 -3.44 -2.19
C LEU A 154 0.93 -2.87 -3.59
N TYR A 155 0.71 -1.57 -3.79
CA TYR A 155 1.04 -0.89 -5.05
C TYR A 155 2.53 -0.99 -5.37
N LEU A 156 3.41 -0.73 -4.40
CA LEU A 156 4.86 -0.76 -4.60
C LEU A 156 5.38 -2.17 -4.90
N LEU A 157 4.71 -3.21 -4.41
CA LEU A 157 5.03 -4.60 -4.73
C LEU A 157 4.51 -4.98 -6.13
N ALA A 158 3.30 -4.56 -6.49
CA ALA A 158 2.68 -4.82 -7.79
C ALA A 158 3.36 -4.04 -8.94
N TYR A 159 3.76 -2.80 -8.67
CA TYR A 159 4.36 -1.89 -9.64
C TYR A 159 5.62 -1.24 -9.07
N PRO A 160 6.74 -1.98 -8.99
CA PRO A 160 7.98 -1.44 -8.43
C PRO A 160 8.45 -0.20 -9.22
N PRO A 161 9.02 0.82 -8.53
CA PRO A 161 9.50 2.06 -9.15
C PRO A 161 10.42 1.84 -10.37
N ARG A 162 11.22 0.77 -10.35
CA ARG A 162 12.01 0.31 -11.50
C ARG A 162 11.51 -1.06 -11.93
N HIS A 163 10.95 -1.13 -13.14
CA HIS A 163 10.43 -2.36 -13.72
C HIS A 163 11.54 -3.41 -13.85
N ASN A 164 11.25 -4.66 -13.46
CA ASN A 164 12.17 -5.80 -13.51
C ASN A 164 13.47 -5.66 -12.68
N ASP A 165 13.52 -4.70 -11.74
CA ASP A 165 14.67 -4.48 -10.86
C ASP A 165 14.42 -5.09 -9.47
N SER A 166 15.11 -6.20 -9.18
CA SER A 166 15.10 -6.83 -7.86
C SER A 166 15.62 -5.90 -6.75
N SER A 167 16.46 -4.90 -7.06
CA SER A 167 16.91 -3.91 -6.07
C SER A 167 15.76 -3.03 -5.60
N SER A 168 14.90 -2.59 -6.51
CA SER A 168 13.73 -1.77 -6.17
C SER A 168 12.77 -2.51 -5.24
N LEU A 169 12.51 -3.79 -5.49
CA LEU A 169 11.69 -4.63 -4.62
C LEU A 169 12.36 -4.85 -3.25
N VAL A 170 13.67 -5.09 -3.22
CA VAL A 170 14.44 -5.19 -1.97
C VAL A 170 14.31 -3.91 -1.15
N GLU A 171 14.42 -2.74 -1.78
CA GLU A 171 14.27 -1.43 -1.12
C GLU A 171 12.86 -1.29 -0.50
N VAL A 172 11.81 -1.69 -1.21
CA VAL A 172 10.43 -1.69 -0.69
C VAL A 172 10.29 -2.63 0.51
N LEU A 173 10.79 -3.86 0.42
CA LEU A 173 10.72 -4.83 1.52
C LEU A 173 11.53 -4.39 2.75
N GLN A 174 12.68 -3.73 2.54
CA GLN A 174 13.44 -3.13 3.65
C GLN A 174 12.66 -1.98 4.31
N LEU A 175 11.94 -1.16 3.53
CA LEU A 175 11.10 -0.11 4.08
C LEU A 175 9.96 -0.67 4.95
N ILE A 176 9.37 -1.82 4.54
CA ILE A 176 8.40 -2.56 5.37
C ILE A 176 9.06 -3.00 6.68
N MET A 177 10.25 -3.60 6.64
CA MET A 177 10.95 -4.06 7.84
C MET A 177 11.33 -2.92 8.79
N THR A 178 11.81 -1.80 8.26
CA THR A 178 12.12 -0.60 9.04
C THR A 178 10.89 -0.10 9.80
N ASN A 179 9.70 -0.23 9.21
CA ASN A 179 8.42 0.21 9.78
C ASN A 179 7.55 -0.93 10.31
N ARG A 180 8.14 -2.10 10.60
CA ARG A 180 7.41 -3.33 10.96
C ARG A 180 6.42 -3.20 12.11
N LEU A 181 6.70 -2.33 13.09
CA LEU A 181 5.80 -2.10 14.23
C LEU A 181 4.51 -1.37 13.83
N LEU A 182 4.56 -0.59 12.74
CA LEU A 182 3.36 0.02 12.15
C LEU A 182 2.66 -0.97 11.23
N VAL A 183 3.41 -1.67 10.37
CA VAL A 183 2.85 -2.56 9.35
C VAL A 183 2.24 -3.82 9.97
N PHE A 184 2.92 -4.45 10.94
CA PHE A 184 2.49 -5.70 11.57
C PHE A 184 1.98 -5.51 13.01
N GLY A 185 1.93 -4.28 13.51
CA GLY A 185 1.42 -3.97 14.85
C GLY A 185 -0.07 -4.26 15.03
N ALA A 186 -0.54 -4.14 16.26
CA ALA A 186 -1.94 -4.38 16.63
C ALA A 186 -2.93 -3.39 15.97
N GLY A 187 -2.48 -2.19 15.60
CA GLY A 187 -3.31 -1.19 14.93
C GLY A 187 -3.59 -1.46 13.46
N ASN A 188 -2.87 -2.38 12.82
CA ASN A 188 -3.07 -2.76 11.43
C ASN A 188 -3.55 -4.21 11.33
N HIS A 189 -4.87 -4.41 11.27
CA HIS A 189 -5.50 -5.73 11.33
C HIS A 189 -6.34 -6.04 10.09
N ASP A 190 -6.14 -5.29 9.00
CA ASP A 190 -6.91 -5.47 7.76
C ASP A 190 -6.61 -6.85 7.15
N PRO A 191 -7.60 -7.78 7.14
CA PRO A 191 -7.38 -9.13 6.63
C PRO A 191 -7.08 -9.14 5.13
N ASP A 192 -7.65 -8.21 4.36
CA ASP A 192 -7.44 -8.14 2.92
C ASP A 192 -5.98 -7.79 2.61
N PHE A 193 -5.41 -6.85 3.37
CA PHE A 193 -3.98 -6.52 3.28
C PHE A 193 -3.09 -7.71 3.65
N ILE A 194 -3.38 -8.40 4.75
CA ILE A 194 -2.56 -9.52 5.25
C ILE A 194 -2.54 -10.67 4.23
N GLY A 195 -3.71 -10.99 3.65
CA GLY A 195 -3.83 -12.01 2.61
C GLY A 195 -3.07 -11.64 1.34
N CYS A 196 -3.24 -10.40 0.86
CA CYS A 196 -2.54 -9.90 -0.33
C CYS A 196 -1.03 -9.83 -0.13
N LEU A 197 -0.54 -9.37 1.02
CA LEU A 197 0.89 -9.30 1.32
C LEU A 197 1.50 -10.70 1.38
N THR A 198 0.78 -11.67 1.97
CA THR A 198 1.22 -13.08 1.99
C THR A 198 1.38 -13.60 0.57
N TYR A 199 0.39 -13.40 -0.31
CA TYR A 199 0.51 -13.75 -1.72
C TYR A 199 1.75 -13.10 -2.37
N CYS A 200 1.91 -11.78 -2.25
CA CYS A 200 3.03 -11.06 -2.85
C CYS A 200 4.39 -11.63 -2.38
N LEU A 201 4.58 -11.88 -1.09
CA LEU A 201 5.83 -12.44 -0.56
C LEU A 201 6.13 -13.84 -1.14
N LEU A 202 5.12 -14.69 -1.27
CA LEU A 202 5.27 -16.02 -1.88
C LEU A 202 5.59 -15.97 -3.38
N GLN A 203 5.14 -14.94 -4.10
CA GLN A 203 5.52 -14.72 -5.50
C GLN A 203 6.94 -14.16 -5.65
N LEU A 204 7.42 -13.40 -4.66
CA LEU A 204 8.78 -12.85 -4.65
C LEU A 204 9.84 -13.89 -4.26
N ASN A 205 9.47 -14.91 -3.49
CA ASN A 205 10.37 -15.99 -3.10
C ASN A 205 10.46 -17.06 -4.20
N GLY A 206 11.69 -17.46 -4.56
CA GLY A 206 11.94 -18.51 -5.56
C GLY A 206 12.17 -18.00 -6.98
N GLN A 207 12.31 -16.68 -7.18
CA GLN A 207 12.66 -16.07 -8.47
C GLN A 207 14.06 -16.45 -8.99
N SER A 208 14.88 -17.11 -8.16
CA SER A 208 16.27 -17.48 -8.46
C SER A 208 16.44 -18.77 -9.27
N ASN A 209 15.43 -19.66 -9.33
CA ASN A 209 15.63 -21.05 -9.76
C ASN A 209 14.77 -21.54 -10.95
N ALA A 210 14.23 -20.65 -11.81
CA ALA A 210 13.49 -21.09 -12.99
C ALA A 210 13.76 -20.20 -14.22
N SER A 211 13.78 -20.83 -15.40
CA SER A 211 13.67 -20.19 -16.72
C SER A 211 12.40 -19.34 -16.89
N ASP A 212 11.44 -19.50 -15.97
CA ASP A 212 10.24 -18.68 -15.83
C ASP A 212 10.37 -17.77 -14.60
N LYS A 213 10.66 -16.49 -14.83
CA LYS A 213 10.64 -15.47 -13.77
C LYS A 213 9.21 -15.33 -13.25
N LYS A 214 8.95 -15.92 -12.07
CA LYS A 214 7.68 -15.76 -11.37
C LYS A 214 7.49 -14.29 -10.97
N CYS A 215 6.39 -13.69 -11.42
CA CYS A 215 6.04 -12.31 -11.15
C CYS A 215 4.70 -12.28 -10.40
N ILE A 216 4.47 -11.23 -9.61
CA ILE A 216 3.14 -10.96 -9.05
C ILE A 216 2.17 -10.80 -10.21
N VAL A 217 1.13 -11.64 -10.23
CA VAL A 217 0.16 -11.67 -11.34
C VAL A 217 -0.71 -10.41 -11.28
N LEU A 218 -0.72 -9.59 -12.33
CA LEU A 218 -1.48 -8.33 -12.34
C LEU A 218 -2.81 -8.41 -13.10
N THR A 219 -3.02 -9.48 -13.88
CA THR A 219 -4.23 -9.70 -14.66
C THR A 219 -4.66 -11.16 -14.56
N SER A 220 -5.97 -11.41 -14.46
CA SER A 220 -6.48 -12.78 -14.56
C SER A 220 -6.28 -13.24 -16.00
N ALA A 221 -5.49 -14.30 -16.19
CA ALA A 221 -5.48 -14.99 -17.47
C ALA A 221 -6.93 -15.45 -17.80
N PRO A 222 -7.42 -15.28 -19.04
CA PRO A 222 -8.71 -15.82 -19.42
C PRO A 222 -8.72 -17.33 -19.16
N ALA A 223 -9.83 -17.83 -18.61
CA ALA A 223 -9.98 -19.18 -18.07
C ALA A 223 -9.66 -20.34 -19.06
N ASP A 224 -9.50 -20.04 -20.35
CA ASP A 224 -9.14 -21.02 -21.39
C ASP A 224 -7.62 -21.21 -21.61
N ALA A 225 -6.77 -20.49 -20.88
CA ALA A 225 -5.31 -20.62 -20.99
C ALA A 225 -4.72 -21.81 -20.21
N SER A 226 -5.52 -22.56 -19.44
CA SER A 226 -5.02 -23.65 -18.58
C SER A 226 -4.63 -24.95 -19.33
N ARG A 227 -4.57 -24.95 -20.66
CA ARG A 227 -4.16 -26.15 -21.44
C ARG A 227 -3.23 -25.94 -22.62
N ARG A 228 -2.54 -24.81 -22.73
CA ARG A 228 -1.50 -24.65 -23.76
C ARG A 228 -0.19 -24.18 -23.15
N THR A 229 0.68 -25.15 -22.91
CA THR A 229 2.12 -25.00 -23.06
C THR A 229 2.40 -24.31 -24.40
N THR A 230 2.62 -23.00 -24.41
CA THR A 230 3.45 -22.29 -25.39
C THR A 230 3.47 -20.80 -25.06
N THR A 231 4.68 -20.33 -24.73
CA THR A 231 5.29 -19.08 -25.21
C THR A 231 4.50 -17.78 -25.04
N TRP A 232 4.95 -17.02 -24.03
CA TRP A 232 4.73 -15.61 -23.78
C TRP A 232 4.51 -14.74 -25.04
N HIS A 233 3.27 -14.29 -25.25
CA HIS A 233 3.02 -13.03 -25.94
C HIS A 233 2.80 -11.96 -24.88
N VAL A 234 3.81 -11.11 -24.71
CA VAL A 234 3.66 -9.81 -24.04
C VAL A 234 3.43 -8.80 -25.16
N ASP A 235 2.25 -8.17 -25.20
CA ASP A 235 2.02 -6.98 -26.01
C ASP A 235 2.79 -5.80 -25.40
N THR A 236 4.09 -5.75 -25.67
CA THR A 236 4.91 -4.55 -25.55
C THR A 236 4.97 -3.90 -26.93
N LEU A 237 4.05 -2.97 -27.19
CA LEU A 237 4.27 -1.98 -28.25
C LEU A 237 5.44 -1.08 -27.82
N PHE A 238 6.28 -0.76 -28.80
CA PHE A 238 7.56 -0.03 -28.77
C PHE A 238 8.81 -0.90 -28.58
N THR A 239 9.16 -1.56 -29.69
CA THR A 239 10.52 -1.97 -30.07
C THR A 239 11.47 -0.77 -30.15
N GLN A 240 12.66 -0.90 -29.56
CA GLN A 240 13.87 -0.43 -30.22
C GLN A 240 15.06 -1.33 -29.88
N GLU A 241 15.71 -1.78 -30.94
CA GLU A 241 16.77 -2.78 -31.05
C GLU A 241 18.15 -2.17 -30.74
N ASN A 242 19.04 -2.92 -30.05
CA ASN A 242 20.40 -3.26 -30.53
C ASN A 242 21.30 -3.95 -29.45
N GLU A 243 21.87 -5.08 -29.89
CA GLU A 243 22.92 -6.04 -29.43
C GLU A 243 24.24 -5.48 -28.79
N PRO A 244 25.29 -6.27 -28.40
CA PRO A 244 25.45 -7.75 -28.37
C PRO A 244 26.10 -8.39 -27.10
N ASN A 245 26.04 -9.73 -27.10
CA ASN A 245 26.72 -10.75 -26.28
C ASN A 245 28.26 -10.65 -26.11
N ILE A 246 28.77 -11.00 -24.93
CA ILE A 246 30.12 -11.58 -24.75
C ILE A 246 30.05 -12.80 -23.79
N LYS A 247 30.52 -13.95 -24.28
CA LYS A 247 30.70 -15.23 -23.57
C LYS A 247 32.12 -15.34 -23.03
N THR A 248 32.31 -15.81 -21.78
CA THR A 248 33.53 -16.57 -21.37
C THR A 248 33.24 -17.52 -20.20
N ASN A 249 33.19 -18.82 -20.53
CA ASN A 249 33.68 -20.07 -19.91
C ASN A 249 33.88 -20.31 -18.38
N PRO A 250 33.83 -21.60 -17.97
CA PRO A 250 33.49 -22.05 -16.62
C PRO A 250 34.71 -22.45 -15.78
N THR A 251 34.60 -22.31 -14.46
CA THR A 251 35.51 -22.96 -13.52
C THR A 251 34.70 -23.51 -12.35
N ASP A 252 34.67 -24.84 -12.25
CA ASP A 252 34.10 -25.60 -11.15
C ASP A 252 34.86 -25.34 -9.85
N LEU A 253 34.13 -25.04 -8.77
CA LEU A 253 34.47 -25.47 -7.40
C LEU A 253 33.19 -25.51 -6.56
N SER A 254 32.91 -26.72 -6.08
CA SER A 254 31.76 -27.13 -5.30
C SER A 254 31.65 -26.45 -3.93
N THR A 255 30.52 -25.79 -3.65
CA THR A 255 29.87 -25.87 -2.34
C THR A 255 28.37 -25.56 -2.47
N VAL A 256 27.56 -26.59 -2.23
CA VAL A 256 26.11 -26.58 -2.30
C VAL A 256 25.55 -25.82 -1.10
N SER A 257 25.48 -24.50 -1.22
CA SER A 257 24.47 -23.65 -0.57
C SER A 257 23.99 -22.66 -1.63
N SER A 258 22.99 -23.08 -2.40
CA SER A 258 22.41 -22.37 -3.54
C SER A 258 22.23 -20.88 -3.25
N MET A 259 22.89 -20.05 -4.05
CA MET A 259 22.96 -18.59 -3.96
C MET A 259 21.55 -17.98 -3.93
N SER A 260 20.96 -17.88 -2.74
CA SER A 260 19.65 -17.25 -2.56
C SER A 260 19.80 -15.77 -2.89
N SER A 261 18.93 -15.27 -3.78
CA SER A 261 19.02 -13.87 -4.17
C SER A 261 18.81 -12.96 -2.94
N LYS A 262 19.34 -11.74 -2.97
CA LYS A 262 19.07 -10.75 -1.91
C LYS A 262 17.56 -10.56 -1.71
N LEU A 263 16.79 -10.64 -2.80
CA LEU A 263 15.33 -10.58 -2.77
C LEU A 263 14.73 -11.76 -1.99
N ASP A 264 15.20 -12.99 -2.21
CA ASP A 264 14.74 -14.18 -1.47
C ASP A 264 14.97 -14.03 0.03
N ILE A 265 16.17 -13.57 0.42
CA ILE A 265 16.56 -13.38 1.84
C ILE A 265 15.68 -12.33 2.51
N VAL A 266 15.49 -11.17 1.86
CA VAL A 266 14.72 -10.07 2.44
C VAL A 266 13.22 -10.40 2.45
N SER A 267 12.71 -11.06 1.41
CA SER A 267 11.31 -11.53 1.37
C SER A 267 11.03 -12.52 2.50
N PHE A 268 11.96 -13.46 2.75
CA PHE A 268 11.83 -14.40 3.85
C PHE A 268 11.83 -13.70 5.22
N ARG A 269 12.64 -12.67 5.41
CA ARG A 269 12.63 -11.87 6.66
C ARG A 269 11.30 -11.16 6.90
N VAL A 270 10.70 -10.61 5.84
CA VAL A 270 9.35 -10.00 5.93
C VAL A 270 8.31 -11.07 6.24
N TRP A 271 8.42 -12.25 5.61
CA TRP A 271 7.56 -13.40 5.89
C TRP A 271 7.66 -13.86 7.36
N GLU A 272 8.88 -13.96 7.92
CA GLU A 272 9.06 -14.31 9.33
C GLU A 272 8.31 -13.35 10.25
N GLU A 273 8.48 -12.05 10.04
CA GLU A 273 7.83 -11.03 10.87
C GLU A 273 6.30 -11.07 10.70
N LEU A 274 5.81 -11.20 9.47
CA LEU A 274 4.38 -11.32 9.18
C LEU A 274 3.78 -12.56 9.86
N TYR A 275 4.42 -13.72 9.73
CA TYR A 275 3.96 -14.97 10.35
C TYR A 275 3.92 -14.87 11.87
N ILE A 276 4.98 -14.37 12.51
CA ILE A 276 5.04 -14.20 13.97
C ILE A 276 3.89 -13.31 14.46
N CYS A 277 3.63 -12.20 13.77
CA CYS A 277 2.65 -11.22 14.22
C CYS A 277 1.20 -11.54 13.84
N LYS A 278 0.98 -12.27 12.73
CA LYS A 278 -0.35 -12.39 12.10
C LYS A 278 -0.79 -13.82 11.81
N LYS A 279 -0.07 -14.85 12.26
CA LYS A 279 -0.42 -16.27 12.03
C LYS A 279 -1.92 -16.60 12.15
N PRO A 280 -2.63 -16.26 13.24
CA PRO A 280 -4.04 -16.62 13.38
C PRO A 280 -4.91 -16.05 12.26
N VAL A 281 -4.63 -14.81 11.84
CA VAL A 281 -5.35 -14.13 10.76
C VAL A 281 -5.04 -14.78 9.41
N ILE A 282 -3.77 -15.16 9.17
CA ILE A 282 -3.35 -15.86 7.96
C ILE A 282 -4.08 -17.21 7.82
N GLU A 283 -4.08 -18.01 8.90
CA GLU A 283 -4.77 -19.30 8.93
C GLU A 283 -6.29 -19.15 8.78
N GLU A 284 -6.87 -18.08 9.34
CA GLU A 284 -8.29 -17.77 9.17
C GLU A 284 -8.64 -17.35 7.74
N ILE A 285 -7.83 -16.51 7.08
CA ILE A 285 -8.08 -16.07 5.69
C ILE A 285 -8.02 -17.26 4.74
N PHE A 286 -6.97 -18.09 4.86
CA PHE A 286 -6.72 -19.19 3.95
C PHE A 286 -7.41 -20.50 4.32
N LYS A 287 -8.06 -20.55 5.50
CA LYS A 287 -8.78 -21.73 6.02
C LYS A 287 -7.90 -22.98 6.07
N VAL A 288 -6.63 -22.79 6.44
CA VAL A 288 -5.64 -23.86 6.60
C VAL A 288 -4.88 -23.71 7.91
N THR A 289 -4.35 -24.81 8.43
CA THR A 289 -3.30 -24.78 9.46
C THR A 289 -1.95 -24.84 8.76
N LEU A 290 -1.13 -23.80 8.94
CA LEU A 290 0.18 -23.73 8.32
C LEU A 290 1.14 -24.75 8.92
N ALA A 291 2.09 -25.20 8.10
CA ALA A 291 3.18 -26.06 8.57
C ALA A 291 3.91 -25.42 9.77
N GLN A 292 4.50 -26.24 10.63
CA GLN A 292 5.28 -25.72 11.74
C GLN A 292 6.68 -25.28 11.26
N PRO A 293 7.26 -24.20 11.82
CA PRO A 293 8.63 -23.82 11.52
C PRO A 293 9.61 -24.96 11.84
N ALA A 294 10.66 -25.10 11.02
CA ALA A 294 11.77 -25.98 11.35
C ALA A 294 12.49 -25.49 12.62
N ARG A 295 13.22 -26.37 13.32
CA ARG A 295 13.83 -26.08 14.66
C ARG A 295 14.64 -24.78 14.75
N ASN A 296 15.20 -24.29 13.64
CA ASN A 296 16.04 -23.09 13.60
C ASN A 296 15.40 -21.90 12.87
N SER A 297 14.11 -21.95 12.55
CA SER A 297 13.39 -20.87 11.85
C SER A 297 12.20 -20.39 12.67
N ARG A 298 11.85 -19.11 12.50
CA ARG A 298 10.70 -18.51 13.18
C ARG A 298 9.42 -18.58 12.36
N ALA A 299 9.52 -19.00 11.10
CA ALA A 299 8.38 -19.20 10.22
C ALA A 299 8.55 -20.47 9.35
N PRO A 300 7.47 -20.98 8.76
CA PRO A 300 7.53 -22.13 7.86
C PRO A 300 8.24 -21.77 6.57
N ASP A 301 8.75 -22.79 5.87
CA ASP A 301 9.34 -22.60 4.54
C ASP A 301 8.33 -21.97 3.57
N MET A 302 8.78 -21.00 2.77
CA MET A 302 7.89 -20.26 1.87
C MET A 302 7.39 -21.11 0.71
N LYS A 303 8.18 -22.06 0.19
CA LYS A 303 7.72 -22.96 -0.89
C LYS A 303 6.70 -23.96 -0.38
N GLN A 304 6.90 -24.48 0.82
CA GLN A 304 5.91 -25.34 1.48
C GLN A 304 4.62 -24.56 1.76
N THR A 305 4.73 -23.35 2.30
CA THR A 305 3.57 -22.47 2.56
C THR A 305 2.83 -22.18 1.26
N GLU A 306 3.55 -21.84 0.19
CA GLU A 306 2.97 -21.61 -1.11
C GLU A 306 2.16 -22.82 -1.59
N ALA A 307 2.72 -24.02 -1.53
CA ALA A 307 2.02 -25.24 -1.94
C ALA A 307 0.72 -25.47 -1.16
N GLN A 308 0.60 -24.96 0.08
CA GLN A 308 -0.62 -25.08 0.89
C GLN A 308 -1.70 -24.07 0.49
N ILE A 309 -1.34 -22.86 0.05
CA ILE A 309 -2.30 -21.74 -0.06
C ILE A 309 -2.33 -21.03 -1.43
N CYS A 310 -1.52 -21.44 -2.41
CA CYS A 310 -1.30 -20.69 -3.65
C CYS A 310 -2.61 -20.26 -4.35
N ASP A 311 -3.54 -21.21 -4.57
CA ASP A 311 -4.79 -20.93 -5.28
C ASP A 311 -5.69 -19.94 -4.53
N VAL A 312 -5.82 -20.09 -3.21
CA VAL A 312 -6.64 -19.21 -2.37
C VAL A 312 -6.00 -17.83 -2.26
N ALA A 313 -4.68 -17.78 -2.09
CA ALA A 313 -3.90 -16.55 -2.05
C ALA A 313 -3.99 -15.77 -3.36
N LEU A 314 -3.89 -16.46 -4.51
CA LEU A 314 -4.08 -15.84 -5.83
C LEU A 314 -5.50 -15.31 -5.99
N LYS A 315 -6.54 -16.09 -5.64
CA LYS A 315 -7.94 -15.63 -5.72
C LYS A 315 -8.17 -14.38 -4.88
N HIS A 316 -7.59 -14.33 -3.68
CA HIS A 316 -7.69 -13.21 -2.78
C HIS A 316 -7.01 -11.96 -3.36
N TRP A 317 -5.79 -12.11 -3.89
CA TRP A 317 -5.08 -11.04 -4.60
C TRP A 317 -5.85 -10.51 -5.82
N MET A 318 -6.41 -11.39 -6.64
CA MET A 318 -7.21 -10.99 -7.81
C MET A 318 -8.47 -10.24 -7.41
N ALA A 319 -9.12 -10.63 -6.30
CA ALA A 319 -10.29 -9.92 -5.77
C ALA A 319 -9.93 -8.49 -5.31
N PHE A 320 -8.77 -8.32 -4.65
CA PHE A 320 -8.24 -7.01 -4.28
C PHE A 320 -7.98 -6.14 -5.51
N LEU A 321 -7.28 -6.64 -6.53
CA LEU A 321 -7.01 -5.90 -7.77
C LEU A 321 -8.29 -5.48 -8.50
N GLU A 322 -9.30 -6.35 -8.52
CA GLU A 322 -10.60 -6.02 -9.10
C GLU A 322 -11.32 -4.92 -8.30
N GLY A 323 -11.19 -4.92 -6.97
CA GLY A 323 -11.65 -3.83 -6.10
C GLY A 323 -10.97 -2.49 -6.43
N GLU A 324 -9.65 -2.50 -6.60
CA GLU A 324 -8.88 -1.32 -7.01
C GLU A 324 -9.35 -0.79 -8.37
N ARG A 325 -9.56 -1.68 -9.35
CA ARG A 325 -10.05 -1.31 -10.70
C ARG A 325 -11.45 -0.72 -10.66
N ARG A 326 -12.37 -1.27 -9.86
CA ARG A 326 -13.74 -0.75 -9.72
C ARG A 326 -13.79 0.61 -9.03
N SER A 327 -12.84 0.89 -8.15
CA SER A 327 -12.77 2.17 -7.42
C SER A 327 -12.46 3.36 -8.33
N ILE A 328 -11.98 3.11 -9.56
CA ILE A 328 -11.74 4.14 -10.59
C ILE A 328 -13.06 4.73 -11.11
N TYR A 329 -14.13 3.93 -11.15
CA TYR A 329 -15.39 4.30 -11.82
C TYR A 329 -16.51 4.75 -10.86
N LYS A 330 -16.27 4.70 -9.55
CA LYS A 330 -17.24 5.14 -8.54
C LYS A 330 -16.94 6.56 -8.09
N ALA A 331 -17.97 7.40 -8.02
CA ALA A 331 -17.88 8.68 -7.34
C ALA A 331 -17.55 8.42 -5.85
N PRO A 332 -16.35 8.80 -5.39
CA PRO A 332 -15.83 8.40 -4.07
C PRO A 332 -16.70 8.88 -2.89
N TRP A 333 -17.40 10.00 -3.07
CA TRP A 333 -18.27 10.61 -2.07
C TRP A 333 -19.67 9.99 -1.98
N GLU A 334 -20.11 9.16 -2.94
CA GLU A 334 -21.44 8.54 -2.93
C GLU A 334 -21.55 7.33 -1.98
N GLY A 335 -20.41 6.73 -1.61
CA GLY A 335 -20.34 5.58 -0.70
C GLY A 335 -20.19 5.95 0.80
N ASN A 336 -19.77 7.19 1.09
CA ASN A 336 -19.50 7.65 2.46
C ASN A 336 -20.78 8.18 3.13
N LYS A 337 -21.73 7.28 3.46
CA LYS A 337 -22.95 7.65 4.20
C LYS A 337 -22.76 7.90 5.70
N ASN A 338 -21.53 7.71 6.21
CA ASN A 338 -21.20 7.86 7.64
C ASN A 338 -19.91 8.68 7.84
N ILE A 339 -19.89 9.93 7.37
CA ILE A 339 -18.97 10.96 7.89
C ILE A 339 -19.80 11.95 8.69
#